data_AF-A0A6S6XN60-F1
#
_entry.id   AF-A0A6S6XN60-F1
#
_cell.length_a   1.000
_cell.length_b   1.000
_cell.length_c   1.000
_cell.angle_alpha   90.00
_cell.angle_beta   90.00
_cell.angle_gamma   90.00
#
_symmetry.space_group_name_H-M   'P 1'
#
loop_
_entity.id
_entity.type
_entity.pdbx_description
1 polymer ?
#
loop_
_entity_poly.entity_id
_entity_poly.type
_entity_poly.pdbx_seq_one_letter_code
_entity_poly.pdbx_strand_id
1 'polypeptide(L)'
;MLCQSCGEQTATMRVKEIVNGRLTEYAICASCARRLGYNTLLSGLGRGYGSMLSEFFGDQPPEPEKRCPQCGASFEEIARTGRVGCALCYEAFEEELMPLIQRLHGNELHCGKFPGENLPQPRLQSQMIPMREMLEKAIREGNKNLLKGGESDA
;
A
#
# COMPACT_ATOMS: atom_id res chain seq x y z
N MET A 1 -4.39 -5.89 41.14
CA MET A 1 -5.77 -6.33 40.83
C MET A 1 -5.69 -7.51 39.88
N LEU A 2 -6.58 -8.50 40.02
CA LEU A 2 -6.59 -9.70 39.18
C LEU A 2 -7.19 -9.42 37.80
N CYS A 3 -6.82 -10.24 36.83
CA CYS A 3 -7.32 -10.23 35.47
C CYS A 3 -8.83 -10.50 35.47
N GLN A 4 -9.61 -9.62 34.85
CA GLN A 4 -11.08 -9.77 34.77
C GLN A 4 -11.52 -10.86 33.78
N SER A 5 -10.60 -11.37 32.95
CA SER A 5 -10.88 -12.45 32.00
C SER A 5 -10.63 -13.84 32.59
N CYS A 6 -9.51 -14.06 33.30
CA CYS A 6 -9.18 -15.38 33.86
C CYS A 6 -9.25 -15.46 35.39
N GLY A 7 -9.20 -14.34 36.11
CA GLY A 7 -9.18 -14.32 37.58
C GLY A 7 -7.89 -14.83 38.24
N GLU A 8 -6.97 -15.43 37.49
CA GLU A 8 -5.79 -16.13 38.07
C GLU A 8 -4.56 -15.24 38.19
N GLN A 9 -4.32 -14.38 37.19
CA GLN A 9 -3.10 -13.58 37.09
C GLN A 9 -3.36 -12.11 37.40
N THR A 10 -2.33 -11.37 37.81
CA THR A 10 -2.44 -9.91 37.97
C THR A 10 -2.68 -9.24 36.62
N ALA A 11 -3.63 -8.31 36.56
CA ALA A 11 -3.89 -7.51 35.38
C ALA A 11 -2.69 -6.59 35.11
N THR A 12 -2.20 -6.59 33.87
CA THR A 12 -1.03 -5.81 33.43
C THR A 12 -1.41 -4.73 32.42
N MET A 13 -2.63 -4.78 31.86
CA MET A 13 -3.11 -3.85 30.85
C MET A 13 -4.58 -3.50 31.08
N ARG A 14 -4.99 -2.30 30.67
CA ARG A 14 -6.39 -1.87 30.58
C ARG A 14 -6.77 -1.67 29.13
N VAL A 15 -7.93 -2.18 28.76
CA VAL A 15 -8.49 -2.06 27.42
C VAL A 15 -9.81 -1.32 27.51
N LYS A 16 -10.03 -0.39 26.57
CA LYS A 16 -11.25 0.39 26.42
C LYS A 16 -11.84 0.09 25.06
N GLU A 17 -13.09 -0.36 25.04
CA GLU A 17 -13.81 -0.69 23.82
C GLU A 17 -15.18 -0.05 23.80
N ILE A 18 -15.73 0.15 22.61
CA ILE A 18 -17.10 0.62 22.42
C ILE A 18 -17.92 -0.58 21.96
N VAL A 19 -18.70 -1.16 22.88
CA VAL A 19 -19.60 -2.27 22.57
C VAL A 19 -21.03 -1.73 22.58
N ASN A 20 -21.74 -1.84 21.46
CA ASN A 20 -23.11 -1.31 21.29
C ASN A 20 -23.25 0.18 21.65
N GLY A 21 -22.25 0.99 21.28
CA GLY A 21 -22.24 2.43 21.54
C GLY A 21 -21.95 2.82 22.99
N ARG A 22 -21.60 1.87 23.86
CA ARG A 22 -21.21 2.13 25.26
C ARG A 22 -19.73 1.85 25.44
N LEU A 23 -19.03 2.79 26.08
CA LEU A 23 -17.63 2.62 26.46
C LEU A 23 -17.54 1.63 27.64
N THR A 24 -16.89 0.50 27.40
CA THR A 24 -16.58 -0.52 28.40
C THR A 24 -15.07 -0.57 28.62
N GLU A 25 -14.65 -0.64 29.89
CA GLU A 25 -13.24 -0.71 30.27
C GLU A 25 -13.00 -1.96 31.13
N TYR A 26 -11.97 -2.73 30.79
CA TYR A 26 -11.58 -3.92 31.54
C TYR A 26 -10.08 -4.05 31.70
N ALA A 27 -9.67 -4.67 32.80
CA ALA A 27 -8.28 -4.90 33.16
C ALA A 27 -7.92 -6.38 33.01
N ILE A 28 -6.96 -6.68 32.14
CA ILE A 28 -6.57 -8.06 31.78
C ILE A 28 -5.07 -8.28 31.90
N CYS A 29 -4.66 -9.54 32.09
CA CYS A 29 -3.25 -9.95 32.07
C CYS A 29 -2.71 -10.09 30.64
N ALA A 30 -1.39 -10.10 30.49
CA ALA A 30 -0.72 -10.23 29.19
C ALA A 30 -1.09 -11.50 28.41
N SER A 31 -1.38 -12.61 29.09
CA SER A 31 -1.78 -13.87 28.44
C SER A 31 -3.19 -13.79 27.85
N CYS A 32 -4.16 -13.26 28.60
CA CYS A 32 -5.51 -13.02 28.11
C CYS A 32 -5.55 -11.95 27.02
N ALA A 33 -4.75 -10.88 27.15
CA ALA A 33 -4.57 -9.91 26.08
C ALA A 33 -4.12 -10.55 24.76
N ARG A 34 -3.22 -11.54 24.84
CA ARG A 34 -2.71 -12.27 23.68
C ARG A 34 -3.74 -13.17 23.04
N ARG A 35 -4.51 -13.87 23.85
CA ARG A 35 -5.61 -14.72 23.40
C ARG A 35 -6.74 -13.92 22.75
N LEU A 36 -7.02 -12.72 23.26
CA LEU A 36 -8.07 -11.83 22.77
C LEU A 36 -7.61 -10.91 21.61
N GLY A 37 -6.35 -11.00 21.19
CA GLY A 37 -5.85 -10.16 20.09
C GLY A 37 -5.64 -8.68 20.44
N TYR A 38 -5.40 -8.32 21.70
CA TYR A 38 -5.11 -6.92 22.07
C TYR A 38 -3.67 -6.50 21.81
N ASN A 39 -2.75 -7.45 21.77
CA ASN A 39 -1.37 -7.16 21.37
C ASN A 39 -1.21 -6.92 19.88
N THR A 40 -2.21 -7.20 19.03
CA THR A 40 -2.17 -6.82 17.61
C THR A 40 -2.23 -5.30 17.44
N LEU A 41 -2.81 -4.55 18.38
CA LEU A 41 -2.82 -3.08 18.35
C LEU A 41 -1.45 -2.47 18.66
N LEU A 42 -0.63 -3.10 19.53
CA LEU A 42 0.74 -2.66 19.80
C LEU A 42 1.77 -3.31 18.85
N SER A 43 1.46 -4.49 18.31
CA SER A 43 2.23 -5.14 17.24
C SER A 43 2.02 -4.48 15.87
N GLY A 44 0.99 -3.65 15.69
CA GLY A 44 0.77 -2.85 14.47
C GLY A 44 1.89 -1.85 14.17
N LEU A 45 2.81 -1.60 15.10
CA LEU A 45 4.00 -0.77 14.88
C LEU A 45 5.33 -1.53 14.98
N GLY A 46 5.34 -2.84 15.28
CA GLY A 46 6.61 -3.56 15.50
C GLY A 46 6.65 -5.06 15.19
N ARG A 47 5.51 -5.73 15.00
CA ARG A 47 5.43 -7.17 14.66
C ARG A 47 4.08 -7.50 14.01
N GLY A 48 3.76 -6.91 12.86
CA GLY A 48 2.36 -6.81 12.43
C GLY A 48 2.08 -7.03 10.95
N TYR A 49 2.57 -8.13 10.36
CA TYR A 49 2.00 -8.63 9.11
C TYR A 49 1.56 -10.10 9.20
N GLY A 50 2.24 -10.95 9.99
CA GLY A 50 1.87 -12.37 10.13
C GLY A 50 0.48 -12.63 10.73
N SER A 51 0.05 -11.83 11.72
CA SER A 51 -1.27 -12.01 12.36
C SER A 51 -2.44 -11.50 11.51
N MET A 52 -2.20 -10.58 10.57
CA MET A 52 -3.25 -10.12 9.65
C MET A 52 -3.42 -11.08 8.47
N LEU A 53 -2.36 -11.82 8.11
CA LEU A 53 -2.41 -12.85 7.08
C LEU A 53 -3.18 -14.08 7.55
N SER A 54 -3.06 -14.51 8.81
CA SER A 54 -3.82 -15.66 9.34
C SER A 54 -5.34 -15.47 9.40
N GLU A 55 -5.85 -14.23 9.48
CA GLU A 55 -7.30 -13.96 9.44
C GLU A 55 -7.83 -13.95 7.98
N PHE A 56 -6.95 -13.79 6.98
CA PHE A 56 -7.28 -13.76 5.56
C PHE A 56 -7.04 -15.11 4.86
N PHE A 57 -5.98 -15.80 5.25
CA PHE A 57 -5.64 -17.15 4.81
C PHE A 57 -6.01 -18.08 5.96
N GLY A 58 -7.29 -18.48 5.99
CA GLY A 58 -7.75 -19.51 6.92
C GLY A 58 -6.87 -20.76 6.85
N ASP A 59 -6.92 -21.56 7.93
CA ASP A 59 -6.19 -22.80 8.13
C ASP A 59 -6.21 -23.70 6.88
N GLN A 60 -5.21 -23.52 6.00
CA GLN A 60 -5.00 -24.29 4.80
C GLN A 60 -3.71 -25.09 5.00
N PRO A 61 -3.66 -26.35 4.51
CA PRO A 61 -2.45 -27.17 4.59
C PRO A 61 -1.28 -26.40 3.96
N PRO A 62 -0.03 -26.62 4.44
CA PRO A 62 1.12 -25.86 3.96
C PRO A 62 1.33 -26.13 2.48
N GLU A 63 0.84 -25.23 1.63
CA GLU A 63 1.25 -25.16 0.24
C GLU A 63 2.76 -24.92 0.18
N PRO A 64 3.45 -25.42 -0.87
CA PRO A 64 4.87 -25.18 -1.03
C PRO A 64 5.14 -23.67 -0.97
N GLU A 65 5.94 -23.28 0.02
CA GLU A 65 6.23 -21.88 0.33
C GLU A 65 6.83 -21.19 -0.90
N LYS A 66 6.05 -20.29 -1.51
CA LYS A 66 6.48 -19.49 -2.66
C LYS A 66 7.71 -18.67 -2.28
N ARG A 67 8.78 -18.81 -3.05
CA ARG A 67 10.07 -18.13 -2.81
C ARG A 67 10.49 -17.32 -4.03
N CYS A 68 11.16 -16.19 -3.79
CA CYS A 68 11.71 -15.39 -4.87
C CYS A 68 12.78 -16.19 -5.62
N PRO A 69 12.71 -16.30 -6.96
CA PRO A 69 13.68 -17.09 -7.73
C PRO A 69 15.08 -16.46 -7.77
N GLN A 70 15.22 -15.18 -7.42
CA GLN A 70 16.51 -14.48 -7.43
C GLN A 70 17.20 -14.47 -6.05
N CYS A 71 16.51 -14.10 -4.98
CA CYS A 71 17.12 -13.98 -3.64
C CYS A 71 16.70 -15.08 -2.66
N GLY A 72 15.74 -15.95 -3.03
CA GLY A 72 15.27 -17.06 -2.22
C GLY A 72 14.38 -16.70 -1.02
N ALA A 73 14.14 -15.40 -0.79
CA ALA A 73 13.30 -14.91 0.31
C ALA A 73 11.86 -15.39 0.14
N SER A 74 11.22 -15.79 1.23
CA SER A 74 9.78 -16.08 1.26
C SER A 74 8.97 -14.84 1.63
N PHE A 75 7.68 -14.86 1.31
CA PHE A 75 6.79 -13.77 1.70
C PHE A 75 6.72 -13.60 3.23
N GLU A 76 6.76 -14.69 4.00
CA GLU A 76 6.74 -14.63 5.46
C GLU A 76 7.98 -13.90 6.03
N GLU A 77 9.15 -14.10 5.42
CA GLU A 77 10.37 -13.38 5.80
C GLU A 77 10.27 -11.88 5.50
N ILE A 78 9.70 -11.51 4.35
CA ILE A 78 9.45 -10.11 3.96
C ILE A 78 8.43 -9.48 4.91
N ALA A 79 7.32 -10.15 5.19
CA ALA A 79 6.28 -9.71 6.11
C ALA A 79 6.81 -9.56 7.55
N ARG A 80 7.67 -10.47 8.01
CA ARG A 80 8.27 -10.40 9.35
C ARG A 80 9.27 -9.25 9.50
N THR A 81 10.06 -8.99 8.46
CA THR A 81 11.12 -7.97 8.50
C THR A 81 10.67 -6.58 8.04
N GLY A 82 9.56 -6.51 7.29
CA GLY A 82 9.11 -5.31 6.59
C GLY A 82 10.05 -4.89 5.46
N ARG A 83 10.96 -5.76 5.02
CA ARG A 83 11.98 -5.44 4.01
C ARG A 83 11.87 -6.38 2.82
N VAL A 84 11.76 -5.80 1.64
CA VAL A 84 11.77 -6.52 0.38
C VAL A 84 13.22 -6.90 0.02
N GLY A 85 13.45 -8.15 -0.37
CA GLY A 85 14.81 -8.70 -0.55
C GLY A 85 15.52 -8.22 -1.82
N CYS A 86 14.86 -8.24 -2.97
CA CYS A 86 15.38 -7.74 -4.25
C CYS A 86 14.25 -7.18 -5.13
N ALA A 87 14.57 -6.57 -6.28
CA ALA A 87 13.56 -6.02 -7.19
C ALA A 87 12.53 -7.06 -7.65
N LEU A 88 12.98 -8.28 -7.95
CA LEU A 88 12.12 -9.37 -8.42
C LEU A 88 11.14 -9.88 -7.35
N CYS A 89 11.31 -9.49 -6.08
CA CYS A 89 10.33 -9.81 -5.04
C CYS A 89 9.00 -9.07 -5.23
N TYR A 90 8.99 -7.89 -5.88
CA TYR A 90 7.75 -7.17 -6.16
C TYR A 90 6.88 -7.90 -7.19
N GLU A 91 7.51 -8.55 -8.16
CA GLU A 91 6.83 -9.38 -9.16
C GLU A 91 6.46 -10.75 -8.58
N ALA A 92 7.39 -11.38 -7.84
CA ALA A 92 7.17 -12.70 -7.28
C ALA A 92 6.05 -12.73 -6.23
N PHE A 93 5.83 -11.63 -5.51
CA PHE A 93 4.83 -11.52 -4.44
C PHE A 93 3.83 -10.38 -4.69
N GLU A 94 3.52 -10.09 -5.95
CA GLU A 94 2.66 -8.97 -6.35
C GLU A 94 1.29 -9.03 -5.65
N GLU A 95 0.62 -10.18 -5.71
CA GLU A 95 -0.71 -10.39 -5.14
C GLU A 95 -0.76 -10.12 -3.64
N GLU A 96 0.31 -10.48 -2.93
CA GLU A 96 0.40 -10.33 -1.48
C GLU A 96 0.93 -8.94 -1.05
N LEU A 97 1.85 -8.34 -1.81
CA LEU A 97 2.42 -7.02 -1.53
C LEU A 97 1.49 -5.88 -1.92
N MET A 98 0.75 -6.00 -3.02
CA MET A 98 0.01 -4.86 -3.57
C MET A 98 -1.05 -4.30 -2.61
N PRO A 99 -1.88 -5.13 -1.93
CA PRO A 99 -2.84 -4.64 -0.93
C PRO A 99 -2.16 -3.96 0.27
N LEU A 100 -0.94 -4.41 0.64
CA LEU A 100 -0.18 -3.83 1.75
C LEU A 100 0.37 -2.46 1.37
N ILE A 101 0.94 -2.35 0.16
CA ILE A 101 1.48 -1.10 -0.38
C ILE A 101 0.36 -0.07 -0.56
N GLN A 102 -0.79 -0.46 -1.11
CA GLN A 102 -1.97 0.42 -1.22
C GLN A 102 -2.42 0.96 0.14
N ARG A 103 -2.47 0.10 1.16
CA ARG A 103 -2.86 0.54 2.52
C ARG A 103 -1.87 1.52 3.13
N LEU A 104 -0.57 1.36 2.87
CA LEU A 104 0.47 2.24 3.39
C LEU A 104 0.57 3.57 2.62
N HIS A 105 0.48 3.52 1.30
CA HIS A 105 0.72 4.66 0.42
C HIS A 105 -0.57 5.30 -0.14
N GLY A 106 -1.74 4.70 0.12
CA GLY A 106 -3.06 5.16 -0.35
C GLY A 106 -3.36 4.81 -1.80
N ASN A 107 -2.36 4.86 -2.69
CA ASN A 107 -2.50 4.60 -4.12
C ASN A 107 -1.37 3.68 -4.63
N GLU A 108 -1.68 2.82 -5.61
CA GLU A 108 -0.68 1.99 -6.31
C GLU A 108 0.31 2.84 -7.14
N LEU A 109 -0.13 4.03 -7.57
CA LEU A 109 0.66 4.97 -8.36
C LEU A 109 0.93 6.24 -7.57
N HIS A 110 2.21 6.57 -7.40
CA HIS A 110 2.61 7.86 -6.84
C HIS A 110 2.50 8.95 -7.92
N CYS A 111 1.40 9.70 -7.93
CA CYS A 111 1.18 10.78 -8.90
C CYS A 111 1.88 12.11 -8.53
N GLY A 112 2.60 12.16 -7.40
CA GLY A 112 3.20 13.39 -6.86
C GLY A 112 2.17 14.33 -6.22
N LYS A 113 2.64 15.48 -5.73
CA LYS A 113 1.80 16.48 -5.06
C LYS A 113 1.11 17.35 -6.11
N PHE A 114 -0.15 17.05 -6.43
CA PHE A 114 -0.94 17.86 -7.36
C PHE A 114 -1.88 18.79 -6.57
N PRO A 115 -1.77 20.13 -6.70
CA PRO A 115 -2.71 21.02 -6.04
C PRO A 115 -4.05 20.97 -6.79
N GLY A 116 -5.06 20.25 -6.27
CA GLY A 116 -6.41 20.36 -6.86
C GLY A 116 -7.42 19.23 -6.68
N GLU A 117 -7.29 18.33 -5.69
CA GLU A 117 -8.27 17.24 -5.52
C GLU A 117 -9.72 17.69 -5.25
N ASN A 118 -9.96 18.98 -4.97
CA ASN A 118 -11.31 19.53 -4.72
C ASN A 118 -11.69 20.76 -5.57
N LEU A 119 -10.97 21.07 -6.67
CA LEU A 119 -11.40 22.13 -7.58
C LEU A 119 -12.16 21.54 -8.79
N PRO A 120 -13.32 22.09 -9.18
CA PRO A 120 -14.02 21.68 -10.39
C PRO A 120 -13.06 21.86 -11.56
N GLN A 121 -12.67 20.76 -12.22
CA GLN A 121 -11.66 20.77 -13.28
C GLN A 121 -11.99 21.84 -14.34
N PRO A 122 -11.25 22.94 -14.44
CA PRO A 122 -11.38 23.82 -15.56
C PRO A 122 -10.29 23.46 -16.58
N ARG A 123 -10.71 22.98 -17.75
CA ARG A 123 -10.04 23.30 -19.03
C ARG A 123 -8.67 22.67 -19.34
N LEU A 124 -8.30 21.52 -18.78
CA LEU A 124 -7.09 20.82 -19.25
C LEU A 124 -7.25 20.36 -20.71
N GLN A 125 -8.38 19.74 -21.07
CA GLN A 125 -8.68 19.38 -22.47
C GLN A 125 -8.81 20.61 -23.38
N SER A 126 -9.37 21.72 -22.88
CA SER A 126 -9.55 22.93 -23.67
C SER A 126 -8.23 23.62 -24.04
N GLN A 127 -7.17 23.41 -23.27
CA GLN A 127 -5.82 23.94 -23.56
C GLN A 127 -4.97 22.97 -24.41
N MET A 128 -5.30 21.67 -24.38
CA MET A 128 -4.61 20.67 -25.21
C MET A 128 -4.92 20.81 -26.71
N ILE A 129 -6.15 21.19 -27.04
CA ILE A 129 -6.57 21.41 -28.44
C ILE A 129 -5.75 22.51 -29.12
N PRO A 130 -5.70 23.76 -28.60
CA PRO A 130 -4.91 24.82 -29.23
C PRO A 130 -3.41 24.52 -29.24
N MET A 131 -2.87 23.88 -28.20
CA MET A 131 -1.46 23.48 -28.19
C MET A 131 -1.12 22.45 -29.28
N ARG A 132 -2.02 21.49 -29.54
CA ARG A 132 -1.85 20.50 -30.61
C ARG A 132 -1.92 21.15 -31.99
N GLU A 133 -2.85 22.08 -32.19
CA GLU A 133 -2.96 22.85 -33.44
C GLU A 133 -1.72 23.71 -33.69
N MET A 134 -1.19 24.36 -32.65
CA MET A 134 0.06 25.13 -32.75
C MET A 134 1.25 24.25 -33.11
N LEU A 135 1.34 23.05 -32.53
CA LEU A 135 2.39 22.08 -32.84
C LEU A 135 2.28 21.60 -34.30
N GLU A 136 1.10 21.23 -34.76
CA GLU A 136 0.87 20.79 -36.14
C GLU A 136 1.18 21.90 -37.16
N LYS A 137 0.85 23.14 -36.83
CA LYS A 137 1.19 24.29 -37.67
C LYS A 137 2.70 24.50 -37.75
N ALA A 138 3.41 24.44 -36.64
CA ALA A 138 4.87 24.56 -36.60
C ALA A 138 5.57 23.44 -37.39
N ILE A 139 5.09 22.18 -37.26
CA ILE A 139 5.59 21.05 -38.05
C ILE A 139 5.36 21.28 -39.54
N ARG A 140 4.16 21.77 -39.92
CA ARG A 140 3.81 22.03 -41.33
C ARG A 140 4.63 23.17 -41.92
N GLU A 141 4.91 24.22 -41.15
CA GLU A 141 5.77 25.33 -41.55
C GLU A 141 7.24 24.88 -41.68
N GLY A 142 7.76 24.10 -40.73
CA GLY A 142 9.09 23.50 -40.81
C GLY A 142 9.25 22.62 -42.06
N ASN A 143 8.27 21.76 -42.35
CA ASN A 143 8.28 20.89 -43.52
C ASN A 143 8.17 21.67 -44.84
N LYS A 144 7.40 22.77 -44.89
CA LYS A 144 7.36 23.67 -46.07
C LYS A 144 8.68 24.38 -46.31
N ASN A 145 9.38 24.78 -45.25
CA ASN A 145 10.68 25.43 -45.35
C ASN A 145 11.78 24.45 -45.82
N LEU A 146 11.68 23.17 -45.43
CA LEU A 146 12.56 22.10 -45.94
C LEU A 146 12.36 21.82 -47.42
N LEU A 147 11.13 21.90 -47.94
CA LEU A 147 10.84 21.69 -49.37
C LEU A 147 11.27 22.88 -50.24
N LYS A 148 11.19 24.11 -49.72
CA LYS A 148 11.64 25.32 -50.44
C LYS A 148 13.16 25.50 -50.48
N GLY A 149 13.88 24.89 -49.54
CA GLY A 149 15.35 24.88 -49.53
C GLY A 149 16.00 23.94 -50.55
N GLY A 150 15.20 23.15 -51.29
CA GLY A 150 15.67 22.23 -52.33
C GLY A 150 15.56 22.76 -53.76
N GLU A 151 15.01 23.96 -53.98
CA GLU A 151 14.78 24.54 -55.32
C GLU A 151 15.69 25.74 -55.65
N SER A 152 16.70 26.05 -54.83
CA SER A 152 17.61 27.19 -55.07
C SER A 152 19.02 26.83 -55.56
N ASP A 153 19.35 25.54 -55.74
CA ASP A 153 20.67 25.09 -56.22
C ASP A 153 20.57 24.28 -57.53
N ALA A 154 19.95 24.86 -58.57
CA ALA A 154 20.06 24.40 -59.95
C ALA A 154 20.25 25.57 -60.92
#